data_AF-A0A067PDC9-F1
#
_entry.id   AF-A0A067PDC9-F1
#
_cell.length_a   1.000
_cell.length_b   1.000
_cell.length_c   1.000
_cell.angle_alpha   90.00
_cell.angle_beta   90.00
_cell.angle_gamma   90.00
#
_symmetry.space_group_name_H-M   'P 1'
#
loop_
_entity.id
_entity.type
_entity.pdbx_description
1 polymer ?
#
loop_
_entity_poly.entity_id
_entity_poly.type
_entity_poly.pdbx_seq_one_letter_code
_entity_poly.pdbx_strand_id
1 'polypeptide(L)'
;MADSQTYARQLLVKRHGYPLWIPEPFGHSPIYRTKGVRIGDVGYVTQDGGFQTLFNIRAPKGHPINRRGVPEGFQQVPLDAQDISHVHFHRPNSAVVSTFHEERAFSAGASAVEPQTNVGAGAAMEYTWSSTEGAVLHLPDGASRINIHAKQTHFQQQAAKHAEAWYRFAVTEGFNISNGSLYLITGCDKTKSWMPKGRLHTTIRGLGTFLLLIVLVR
;
A
#
# COMPACT_ATOMS: atom_id res chain seq x y z
N MET A 1 -18.43 0.83 -3.77
CA MET A 1 -17.90 -0.43 -3.21
C MET A 1 -17.17 -1.29 -4.25
N ALA A 2 -17.53 -1.27 -5.54
CA ALA A 2 -16.90 -2.13 -6.56
C ALA A 2 -15.44 -1.74 -6.91
N ASP A 3 -15.10 -0.44 -6.92
CA ASP A 3 -13.85 0.01 -7.55
C ASP A 3 -12.60 -0.29 -6.73
N SER A 4 -12.61 -0.11 -5.41
CA SER A 4 -11.45 -0.40 -4.55
C SER A 4 -11.12 -1.89 -4.51
N GLN A 5 -12.14 -2.76 -4.48
CA GLN A 5 -11.98 -4.21 -4.55
C GLN A 5 -11.53 -4.66 -5.94
N THR A 6 -12.09 -4.08 -7.00
CA THR A 6 -11.68 -4.35 -8.38
C THR A 6 -10.22 -3.96 -8.58
N TYR A 7 -9.85 -2.74 -8.19
CA TYR A 7 -8.48 -2.25 -8.22
C TYR A 7 -7.54 -3.19 -7.47
N ALA A 8 -7.91 -3.61 -6.26
CA ALA A 8 -7.10 -4.55 -5.49
C ALA A 8 -6.94 -5.89 -6.19
N ARG A 9 -8.04 -6.52 -6.62
CA ARG A 9 -8.02 -7.80 -7.34
C ARG A 9 -7.15 -7.73 -8.59
N GLN A 10 -7.26 -6.66 -9.36
CA GLN A 10 -6.58 -6.47 -10.64
C GLN A 10 -5.05 -6.26 -10.48
N LEU A 11 -4.59 -5.68 -9.36
CA LEU A 11 -3.16 -5.43 -9.12
C LEU A 11 -2.50 -6.46 -8.19
N LEU A 12 -3.26 -7.21 -7.38
CA LEU A 12 -2.73 -8.27 -6.51
C LEU A 12 -1.92 -9.34 -7.27
N VAL A 13 -2.27 -9.59 -8.53
CA VAL A 13 -1.54 -10.52 -9.42
C VAL A 13 -0.08 -10.12 -9.65
N LYS A 14 0.30 -8.85 -9.41
CA LYS A 14 1.68 -8.38 -9.49
C LYS A 14 2.54 -8.72 -8.28
N ARG A 15 1.94 -9.27 -7.21
CA ARG A 15 2.65 -9.78 -6.02
C ARG A 15 3.57 -8.77 -5.35
N HIS A 16 3.22 -7.49 -5.43
CA HIS A 16 3.96 -6.42 -4.77
C HIS A 16 3.38 -6.06 -3.39
N GLY A 17 2.26 -6.68 -3.00
CA GLY A 17 1.50 -6.38 -1.80
C GLY A 17 0.02 -6.12 -2.12
N TYR A 18 -0.79 -5.89 -1.09
CA TYR A 18 -2.14 -5.36 -1.18
C TYR A 18 -2.10 -3.89 -1.62
N PRO A 19 -2.67 -3.56 -2.79
CA PRO A 19 -2.68 -2.20 -3.31
C PRO A 19 -3.87 -1.43 -2.71
N LEU A 20 -3.60 -0.24 -2.19
CA LEU A 20 -4.63 0.63 -1.62
C LEU A 20 -5.24 1.52 -2.70
N TRP A 21 -6.57 1.68 -2.65
CA TRP A 21 -7.28 2.65 -3.49
C TRP A 21 -7.10 4.08 -2.98
N ILE A 22 -7.08 4.24 -1.65
CA ILE A 22 -6.78 5.49 -0.94
C ILE A 22 -5.49 5.26 -0.13
N PRO A 23 -4.32 5.35 -0.75
CA PRO A 23 -3.04 5.15 -0.11
C PRO A 23 -2.63 6.31 0.80
N GLU A 24 -3.35 7.44 0.80
CA GLU A 24 -3.07 8.52 1.74
C GLU A 24 -3.17 8.03 3.19
N PRO A 25 -2.36 8.60 4.09
CA PRO A 25 -2.45 8.26 5.50
C PRO A 25 -3.86 8.53 6.03
N PHE A 26 -4.55 7.46 6.42
CA PHE A 26 -5.90 7.55 6.93
C PHE A 26 -5.91 7.89 8.43
N GLY A 27 -6.73 8.87 8.82
CA GLY A 27 -6.98 9.24 10.21
C GLY A 27 -6.24 10.48 10.76
N HIS A 28 -6.59 10.86 11.98
CA HIS A 28 -6.18 12.15 12.57
C HIS A 28 -4.79 12.17 13.26
N SER A 29 -4.02 11.08 13.20
CA SER A 29 -2.71 11.03 13.85
C SER A 29 -1.70 11.89 13.09
N PRO A 30 -1.08 12.91 13.73
CA PRO A 30 -0.04 13.73 13.09
C PRO A 30 1.16 12.90 12.59
N ILE A 31 1.46 11.80 13.29
CA ILE A 31 2.56 10.89 12.97
C ILE A 31 2.29 10.15 11.65
N TYR A 32 1.04 9.78 11.40
CA TYR A 32 0.66 9.08 10.16
C TYR A 32 0.51 10.06 9.00
N ARG A 33 -0.02 11.28 9.21
CA ARG A 33 -0.12 12.31 8.14
C ARG A 33 1.19 12.58 7.42
N THR A 34 2.31 12.54 8.14
CA THR A 34 3.63 12.88 7.58
C THR A 34 4.40 11.68 7.04
N LYS A 35 4.11 10.47 7.54
CA LYS A 35 4.98 9.30 7.29
C LYS A 35 4.24 8.13 6.65
N GLY A 36 2.91 8.18 6.58
CA GLY A 36 2.08 7.04 6.20
C GLY A 36 2.29 5.86 7.12
N VAL A 37 1.79 4.70 6.70
CA VAL A 37 1.96 3.48 7.48
C VAL A 37 3.42 3.02 7.43
N ARG A 38 3.76 2.12 8.36
CA ARG A 38 5.12 1.74 8.70
C ARG A 38 5.17 0.26 8.99
N ILE A 39 6.36 -0.32 8.83
CA ILE A 39 6.65 -1.67 9.30
C ILE A 39 6.21 -1.80 10.76
N GLY A 40 5.47 -2.87 11.05
CA GLY A 40 4.92 -3.18 12.37
C GLY A 40 3.55 -2.58 12.66
N ASP A 41 3.00 -1.75 11.78
CA ASP A 41 1.60 -1.33 11.93
C ASP A 41 0.68 -2.56 11.81
N VAL A 42 -0.27 -2.67 12.72
CA VAL A 42 -1.38 -3.62 12.67
C VAL A 42 -2.64 -2.82 12.41
N GLY A 43 -3.41 -3.21 11.40
CA GLY A 43 -4.58 -2.46 10.97
C GLY A 43 -5.49 -3.25 10.04
N TYR A 44 -6.41 -2.54 9.40
CA TYR A 44 -7.33 -3.11 8.41
C TYR A 44 -7.52 -2.18 7.22
N VAL A 45 -7.89 -2.76 6.09
CA VAL A 45 -8.27 -2.00 4.89
C VAL A 45 -9.73 -1.56 5.05
N THR A 46 -9.98 -0.26 4.96
CA THR A 46 -11.33 0.33 5.09
C THR A 46 -12.17 0.03 3.84
N GLN A 47 -13.49 0.19 3.94
CA GLN A 47 -14.39 -0.01 2.80
C GLN A 47 -14.07 0.93 1.62
N ASP A 48 -13.58 2.13 1.92
CA ASP A 48 -13.14 3.12 0.93
C ASP A 48 -11.77 2.77 0.32
N GLY A 49 -11.11 1.72 0.80
CA GLY A 49 -9.85 1.22 0.28
C GLY A 49 -8.60 1.93 0.80
N GLY A 50 -8.71 2.60 1.95
CA GLY A 50 -7.57 3.10 2.71
C GLY A 50 -7.12 2.14 3.81
N PHE A 51 -6.08 2.48 4.56
CA PHE A 51 -5.58 1.64 5.65
C PHE A 51 -5.73 2.33 7.01
N GLN A 52 -6.55 1.77 7.89
CA GLN A 52 -6.70 2.23 9.26
C GLN A 52 -5.75 1.46 10.19
N THR A 53 -4.75 2.16 10.71
CA THR A 53 -3.85 1.58 11.73
C THR A 53 -4.53 1.56 13.11
N LEU A 54 -4.37 0.44 13.83
CA LEU A 54 -4.84 0.24 15.20
C LEU A 54 -3.73 0.53 16.21
N PHE A 55 -2.57 -0.12 16.03
CA PHE A 55 -1.37 0.03 16.85
C PHE A 55 -0.14 -0.41 16.05
N ASN A 56 1.06 -0.24 16.59
CA ASN A 56 2.32 -0.70 16.01
C ASN A 56 3.06 -1.64 16.98
N ILE A 57 3.38 -2.86 16.53
CA ILE A 57 4.04 -3.90 17.35
C ILE A 57 5.47 -3.54 17.76
N ARG A 58 6.12 -2.61 17.06
CA ARG A 58 7.49 -2.19 17.38
C ARG A 58 7.55 -1.11 18.44
N ALA A 59 6.44 -0.45 18.72
CA ALA A 59 6.38 0.63 19.67
C ALA A 59 5.84 0.12 21.02
N PRO A 60 6.37 0.60 22.17
CA PRO A 60 5.87 0.20 23.47
C PRO A 60 4.44 0.73 23.70
N LYS A 61 3.74 0.18 24.71
CA LYS A 61 2.36 0.54 25.07
C LYS A 61 2.16 2.05 25.30
N GLY A 62 3.13 2.72 25.91
CA GLY A 62 3.06 4.17 26.19
C GLY A 62 3.46 5.07 25.02
N HIS A 63 3.84 4.53 23.86
CA HIS A 63 4.30 5.34 22.74
C HIS A 63 3.13 6.09 22.10
N PRO A 64 3.30 7.36 21.65
CA PRO A 64 2.22 8.14 21.02
C PRO A 64 1.56 7.50 19.79
N ILE A 65 2.26 6.57 19.12
CA ILE A 65 1.70 5.81 17.99
C ILE A 65 0.64 4.79 18.45
N ASN A 66 0.77 4.28 19.67
CA ASN A 66 -0.14 3.34 20.33
C ASN A 66 -1.08 4.08 21.30
N ARG A 67 -1.52 5.28 20.92
CA ARG A 67 -2.38 6.14 21.77
C ARG A 67 -3.73 5.53 22.13
N ARG A 68 -4.22 4.57 21.32
CA ARG A 68 -5.43 3.77 21.57
C ARG A 68 -5.16 2.59 22.50
N GLY A 69 -3.94 2.50 23.04
CA GLY A 69 -3.46 1.33 23.74
C GLY A 69 -2.95 0.25 22.78
N VAL A 70 -2.82 -0.95 23.33
CA VAL A 70 -2.35 -2.16 22.67
C VAL A 70 -3.19 -3.35 23.16
N PRO A 71 -3.24 -4.46 22.40
CA PRO A 71 -3.95 -5.67 22.81
C PRO A 71 -3.49 -6.23 24.16
N GLU A 72 -4.35 -7.03 24.79
CA GLU A 72 -3.98 -7.81 25.97
C GLU A 72 -2.81 -8.76 25.64
N GLY A 73 -1.88 -8.93 26.58
CA GLY A 73 -0.69 -9.76 26.38
C GLY A 73 0.28 -9.22 25.33
N PHE A 74 0.22 -7.92 24.99
CA PHE A 74 1.09 -7.28 24.01
C PHE A 74 2.58 -7.56 24.26
N GLN A 75 3.25 -8.03 23.22
CA GLN A 75 4.69 -8.23 23.19
C GLN A 75 5.29 -7.28 22.16
N GLN A 76 6.17 -6.38 22.61
CA GLN A 76 6.87 -5.49 21.69
C GLN A 76 7.85 -6.31 20.85
N VAL A 77 7.90 -6.00 19.56
CA VAL A 77 8.83 -6.61 18.60
C VAL A 77 9.89 -5.58 18.24
N PRO A 78 11.05 -5.56 18.93
CA PRO A 78 12.14 -4.69 18.55
C PRO A 78 12.63 -5.06 17.15
N LEU A 79 13.02 -4.05 16.39
CA LEU A 79 13.56 -4.20 15.05
C LEU A 79 14.57 -3.09 14.82
N ASP A 80 15.80 -3.49 14.55
CA ASP A 80 16.91 -2.57 14.34
C ASP A 80 16.82 -1.95 12.95
N ALA A 81 17.41 -0.76 12.79
CA ALA A 81 17.43 -0.09 11.49
C ALA A 81 18.14 -0.94 10.42
N GLN A 82 19.09 -1.79 10.82
CA GLN A 82 19.83 -2.69 9.93
C GLN A 82 18.97 -3.84 9.39
N ASP A 83 17.89 -4.20 10.08
CA ASP A 83 16.94 -5.23 9.61
C ASP A 83 15.97 -4.72 8.54
N ILE A 84 15.99 -3.40 8.26
CA ILE A 84 15.11 -2.75 7.29
C ILE A 84 15.89 -2.43 6.03
N SER A 85 15.48 -2.99 4.90
CA SER A 85 16.02 -2.59 3.61
C SER A 85 15.22 -1.43 3.02
N HIS A 86 15.93 -0.53 2.35
CA HIS A 86 15.37 0.60 1.61
C HIS A 86 15.97 0.59 0.20
N VAL A 87 15.14 0.34 -0.81
CA VAL A 87 15.59 0.26 -2.21
C VAL A 87 14.68 1.08 -3.12
N HIS A 88 15.24 1.78 -4.09
CA HIS A 88 14.45 2.31 -5.20
C HIS A 88 13.94 1.14 -6.03
N PHE A 89 12.63 0.93 -6.04
CA PHE A 89 12.03 -0.28 -6.61
C PHE A 89 11.27 0.01 -7.91
N HIS A 90 10.47 1.07 -7.95
CA HIS A 90 9.81 1.53 -9.16
C HIS A 90 10.53 2.77 -9.71
N ARG A 91 10.77 2.79 -11.02
CA ARG A 91 11.42 3.92 -11.69
C ARG A 91 10.45 5.10 -11.83
N PRO A 92 10.94 6.35 -11.89
CA PRO A 92 10.12 7.49 -12.29
C PRO A 92 9.37 7.25 -13.60
N ASN A 93 8.17 7.82 -13.71
CA ASN A 93 7.24 7.66 -14.84
C ASN A 93 6.97 6.20 -15.23
N SER A 94 6.88 5.32 -14.23
CA SER A 94 6.48 3.93 -14.44
C SER A 94 5.02 3.70 -14.03
N ALA A 95 4.47 2.56 -14.42
CA ALA A 95 3.13 2.16 -14.02
C ALA A 95 3.10 0.69 -13.57
N VAL A 96 2.27 0.41 -12.56
CA VAL A 96 1.85 -0.95 -12.21
C VAL A 96 0.46 -1.14 -12.78
N VAL A 97 0.35 -2.00 -13.80
CA VAL A 97 -0.89 -2.23 -14.53
C VAL A 97 -1.40 -3.65 -14.33
N SER A 98 -2.71 -3.87 -14.31
CA SER A 98 -3.28 -5.22 -14.38
C SER A 98 -2.86 -5.94 -15.68
N THR A 99 -3.07 -7.25 -15.80
CA THR A 99 -2.69 -7.99 -17.01
C THR A 99 -3.24 -7.29 -18.26
N PHE A 100 -2.35 -6.97 -19.20
CA PHE A 100 -2.58 -5.95 -20.20
C PHE A 100 -2.38 -6.47 -21.62
N HIS A 101 -3.15 -5.95 -22.58
CA HIS A 101 -3.05 -6.27 -24.00
C HIS A 101 -3.09 -4.95 -24.80
N GLU A 102 -1.90 -4.42 -25.10
CA GLU A 102 -1.57 -3.25 -25.94
C GLU A 102 -1.45 -1.86 -25.26
N GLU A 103 -0.20 -1.37 -25.10
CA GLU A 103 0.16 -0.05 -24.54
C GLU A 103 0.55 0.89 -25.67
N ARG A 104 -0.06 2.08 -25.73
CA ARG A 104 0.31 3.13 -26.69
C ARG A 104 0.76 4.38 -25.94
N ALA A 105 2.00 4.79 -26.19
CA ALA A 105 2.52 6.07 -25.76
C ALA A 105 2.29 7.11 -26.87
N PHE A 106 1.63 8.23 -26.55
CA PHE A 106 1.52 9.36 -27.45
C PHE A 106 2.50 10.46 -27.04
N SER A 107 3.51 10.69 -27.89
CA SER A 107 4.36 11.88 -27.79
C SER A 107 3.63 13.06 -28.43
N ALA A 108 3.41 14.13 -27.68
CA ALA A 108 3.02 15.42 -28.26
C ALA A 108 4.24 16.02 -28.99
N GLY A 109 4.48 15.56 -30.22
CA GLY A 109 5.55 16.06 -31.09
C GLY A 109 6.41 14.95 -31.70
N ALA A 110 6.27 14.80 -33.02
CA ALA A 110 7.15 14.11 -33.99
C ALA A 110 7.31 12.57 -33.91
N SER A 111 6.82 11.94 -35.00
CA SER A 111 7.26 10.72 -35.71
C SER A 111 7.69 9.46 -34.95
N ALA A 112 7.08 8.34 -35.36
CA ALA A 112 7.23 6.99 -34.86
C ALA A 112 8.68 6.46 -34.80
N VAL A 113 9.05 5.89 -33.64
CA VAL A 113 9.94 4.72 -33.49
C VAL A 113 9.49 3.92 -32.23
N GLU A 114 9.46 2.60 -32.41
CA GLU A 114 9.22 1.42 -31.55
C GLU A 114 9.32 1.44 -29.99
N PRO A 115 8.77 0.39 -29.31
CA PRO A 115 8.35 0.42 -27.91
C PRO A 115 9.53 0.15 -26.96
N GLN A 116 10.13 1.21 -26.46
CA GLN A 116 10.87 1.17 -25.21
C GLN A 116 10.35 2.25 -24.29
N THR A 117 10.05 1.84 -23.05
CA THR A 117 9.29 2.51 -21.99
C THR A 117 9.93 3.81 -21.47
N ASN A 118 10.21 4.77 -22.34
CA ASN A 118 10.73 6.09 -22.03
C ASN A 118 9.64 7.13 -22.31
N VAL A 119 8.68 7.23 -21.39
CA VAL A 119 7.69 8.29 -21.41
C VAL A 119 8.35 9.56 -20.87
N GLY A 120 8.68 10.47 -21.79
CA GLY A 120 9.13 11.83 -21.46
C GLY A 120 8.03 12.65 -20.78
N ALA A 121 8.43 13.71 -20.07
CA ALA A 121 7.51 14.65 -19.44
C ALA A 121 6.60 15.29 -20.50
N GLY A 122 5.33 14.86 -20.56
CA GLY A 122 4.33 15.35 -21.52
C GLY A 122 3.65 14.29 -22.39
N ALA A 123 4.06 13.02 -22.33
CA ALA A 123 3.38 11.97 -23.08
C ALA A 123 2.10 11.49 -22.38
N ALA A 124 1.01 11.36 -23.14
CA ALA A 124 -0.22 10.74 -22.68
C ALA A 124 -0.13 9.22 -22.86
N MET A 125 -0.39 8.48 -21.79
CA MET A 125 -0.44 7.02 -21.81
C MET A 125 -1.90 6.58 -21.98
N GLU A 126 -2.18 5.83 -23.04
CA GLU A 126 -3.46 5.19 -23.26
C GLU A 126 -3.36 3.70 -22.91
N TYR A 127 -4.34 3.23 -22.14
CA TYR A 127 -4.43 1.85 -21.74
C TYR A 127 -5.73 1.21 -22.28
N THR A 128 -5.60 0.18 -23.12
CA THR A 128 -6.70 -0.66 -23.59
C THR A 128 -6.63 -2.03 -22.93
N TRP A 129 -7.74 -2.49 -22.35
CA TRP A 129 -7.85 -3.83 -21.80
C TRP A 129 -8.71 -4.71 -22.70
N SER A 130 -8.30 -5.98 -22.85
CA SER A 130 -9.15 -7.01 -23.47
C SER A 130 -10.30 -7.45 -22.54
N SER A 131 -10.20 -7.14 -21.24
CA SER A 131 -11.24 -7.37 -20.23
C SER A 131 -12.10 -6.13 -19.99
N THR A 132 -13.29 -6.34 -19.44
CA THR A 132 -14.21 -5.27 -19.01
C THR A 132 -13.69 -4.44 -17.83
N GLU A 133 -12.66 -4.95 -17.15
CA GLU A 133 -12.04 -4.33 -15.98
C GLU A 133 -10.53 -4.28 -16.14
N GLY A 134 -9.93 -3.25 -15.55
CA GLY A 134 -8.49 -3.08 -15.49
C GLY A 134 -8.11 -2.07 -14.42
N ALA A 135 -6.84 -2.08 -14.03
CA ALA A 135 -6.31 -1.16 -13.04
C ALA A 135 -4.93 -0.66 -13.46
N VAL A 136 -4.71 0.65 -13.32
CA VAL A 136 -3.39 1.27 -13.48
C VAL A 136 -3.07 2.07 -12.22
N LEU A 137 -1.86 1.88 -11.72
CA LEU A 137 -1.20 2.74 -10.75
C LEU A 137 -0.03 3.44 -11.43
N HIS A 138 -0.19 4.73 -11.72
CA HIS A 138 0.89 5.53 -12.31
C HIS A 138 1.77 6.14 -11.21
N LEU A 139 3.09 6.06 -11.39
CA LEU A 139 4.13 6.46 -10.45
C LEU A 139 5.08 7.50 -11.09
N PRO A 140 4.67 8.78 -11.19
CA PRO A 140 5.51 9.84 -11.77
C PRO A 140 6.90 9.93 -11.13
N ASP A 141 6.96 9.87 -9.79
CA ASP A 141 8.23 9.95 -9.05
C ASP A 141 8.87 8.57 -8.78
N GLY A 142 8.32 7.49 -9.36
CA GLY A 142 8.71 6.13 -9.04
C GLY A 142 8.29 5.74 -7.63
N ALA A 143 8.93 4.77 -7.00
CA ALA A 143 8.69 4.41 -5.60
C ALA A 143 9.88 3.67 -4.97
N SER A 144 10.05 3.87 -3.67
CA SER A 144 11.01 3.15 -2.83
C SER A 144 10.32 2.04 -2.05
N ARG A 145 10.86 0.83 -2.11
CA ARG A 145 10.44 -0.30 -1.28
C ARG A 145 11.18 -0.29 0.05
N ILE A 146 10.42 -0.52 1.12
CA ILE A 146 10.89 -0.66 2.48
C ILE A 146 10.43 -2.03 2.99
N ASN A 147 11.30 -2.90 3.48
CA ASN A 147 10.88 -4.24 3.94
C ASN A 147 11.80 -4.81 5.04
N ILE A 148 11.37 -5.93 5.65
CA ILE A 148 12.09 -6.61 6.74
C ILE A 148 12.55 -8.03 6.39
N HIS A 149 13.34 -8.19 5.32
CA HIS A 149 13.73 -9.52 4.82
C HIS A 149 14.26 -10.48 5.89
N ALA A 150 15.18 -10.03 6.76
CA ALA A 150 15.81 -10.89 7.76
C ALA A 150 14.89 -11.33 8.91
N LYS A 151 13.82 -10.57 9.18
CA LYS A 151 12.92 -10.79 10.34
C LYS A 151 11.48 -11.11 9.93
N GLN A 152 11.25 -11.37 8.65
CA GLN A 152 9.91 -11.62 8.11
C GLN A 152 9.21 -12.80 8.82
N THR A 153 9.91 -13.91 9.04
CA THR A 153 9.38 -15.08 9.76
C THR A 153 8.98 -14.74 11.19
N HIS A 154 9.76 -13.89 11.88
CA HIS A 154 9.43 -13.49 13.24
C HIS A 154 8.14 -12.66 13.28
N PHE A 155 7.94 -11.74 12.34
CA PHE A 155 6.70 -10.97 12.24
C PHE A 155 5.49 -11.86 11.93
N GLN A 156 5.66 -12.86 11.06
CA GLN A 156 4.61 -13.84 10.77
C GLN A 156 4.23 -14.66 12.00
N GLN A 157 5.22 -15.14 12.77
CA GLN A 157 4.99 -15.87 14.01
C GLN A 157 4.27 -15.00 15.05
N GLN A 158 4.66 -13.73 15.16
CA GLN A 158 4.00 -12.76 16.04
C GLN A 158 2.53 -12.56 15.64
N ALA A 159 2.25 -12.42 14.34
CA ALA A 159 0.88 -12.35 13.85
C ALA A 159 0.09 -13.63 14.15
N ALA A 160 0.63 -14.81 13.80
CA ALA A 160 -0.05 -16.08 14.02
C ALA A 160 -0.36 -16.34 15.51
N LYS A 161 0.58 -16.00 16.40
CA LYS A 161 0.42 -16.17 17.85
C LYS A 161 -0.61 -15.21 18.46
N HIS A 162 -0.71 -13.99 17.95
CA HIS A 162 -1.47 -12.92 18.60
C HIS A 162 -2.69 -12.44 17.81
N ALA A 163 -2.98 -12.98 16.62
CA ALA A 163 -4.06 -12.55 15.74
C ALA A 163 -5.42 -12.45 16.44
N GLU A 164 -5.77 -13.44 17.28
CA GLU A 164 -7.02 -13.43 18.02
C GLU A 164 -7.09 -12.26 19.02
N ALA A 165 -6.03 -12.04 19.80
CA ALA A 165 -5.96 -10.94 20.75
C ALA A 165 -6.01 -9.58 20.03
N TRP A 166 -5.38 -9.47 18.86
CA TRP A 166 -5.43 -8.27 18.03
C TRP A 166 -6.84 -8.00 17.48
N TYR A 167 -7.54 -9.05 17.06
CA TYR A 167 -8.93 -8.96 16.61
C TYR A 167 -9.86 -8.52 17.74
N ARG A 168 -9.78 -9.16 18.90
CA ARG A 168 -10.56 -8.78 20.09
C ARG A 168 -10.30 -7.33 20.48
N PHE A 169 -9.04 -6.89 20.48
CA PHE A 169 -8.69 -5.49 20.74
C PHE A 169 -9.38 -4.53 19.77
N ALA A 170 -9.37 -4.83 18.47
CA ALA A 170 -10.05 -3.98 17.48
C ALA A 170 -11.56 -3.89 17.72
N VAL A 171 -12.21 -5.01 18.05
CA VAL A 171 -13.65 -5.05 18.35
C VAL A 171 -13.96 -4.26 19.63
N THR A 172 -13.15 -4.42 20.69
CA THR A 172 -13.31 -3.69 21.95
C THR A 172 -13.11 -2.17 21.79
N GLU A 173 -12.23 -1.76 20.88
CA GLU A 173 -12.06 -0.35 20.51
C GLU A 173 -13.21 0.20 19.63
N GLY A 174 -14.23 -0.61 19.36
CA GLY A 174 -15.42 -0.22 18.59
C GLY A 174 -15.25 -0.27 17.08
N PHE A 175 -14.19 -0.91 16.57
CA PHE A 175 -14.02 -1.08 15.13
C PHE A 175 -14.84 -2.25 14.62
N ASN A 176 -15.70 -1.99 13.64
CA ASN A 176 -16.47 -3.02 12.95
C ASN A 176 -15.62 -3.68 11.84
N ILE A 177 -14.83 -4.69 12.21
CA ILE A 177 -13.95 -5.41 11.28
C ILE A 177 -14.32 -6.90 11.19
N SER A 178 -14.17 -7.47 10.00
CA SER A 178 -14.42 -8.89 9.75
C SER A 178 -13.28 -9.76 10.31
N ASN A 179 -13.60 -10.96 10.77
CA ASN A 179 -12.56 -11.91 11.14
C ASN A 179 -11.66 -12.19 9.91
N GLY A 180 -10.34 -12.28 10.13
CA GLY A 180 -9.36 -12.44 9.06
C GLY A 180 -9.08 -11.18 8.23
N SER A 181 -9.64 -10.01 8.59
CA SER A 181 -9.37 -8.75 7.88
C SER A 181 -8.25 -7.91 8.49
N LEU A 182 -7.47 -8.48 9.42
CA LEU A 182 -6.32 -7.81 10.02
C LEU A 182 -5.07 -8.00 9.17
N TYR A 183 -4.26 -6.96 9.17
CA TYR A 183 -3.08 -6.82 8.36
C TYR A 183 -1.91 -6.38 9.24
N LEU A 184 -0.79 -7.11 9.17
CA LEU A 184 0.49 -6.69 9.74
C LEU A 184 1.41 -6.22 8.63
N ILE A 185 1.93 -4.98 8.74
CA ILE A 185 2.86 -4.43 7.75
C ILE A 185 4.26 -5.00 7.94
N THR A 186 4.71 -5.83 6.99
CA THR A 186 6.11 -6.31 6.91
C THR A 186 6.91 -5.59 5.82
N GLY A 187 6.27 -4.72 5.06
CA GLY A 187 6.94 -3.91 4.06
C GLY A 187 5.97 -3.03 3.32
N CYS A 188 6.52 -2.04 2.63
CA CYS A 188 5.74 -1.14 1.81
C CYS A 188 6.51 -0.46 0.69
N ASP A 189 5.82 -0.11 -0.39
CA ASP A 189 6.32 0.81 -1.40
C ASP A 189 5.80 2.22 -1.13
N LYS A 190 6.71 3.19 -1.06
CA LYS A 190 6.43 4.61 -0.81
C LYS A 190 6.85 5.47 -1.99
N THR A 191 6.05 6.47 -2.29
CA THR A 191 6.30 7.45 -3.36
C THR A 191 5.67 8.77 -3.03
N LYS A 192 6.09 9.85 -3.69
CA LYS A 192 5.70 11.24 -3.43
C LYS A 192 4.46 11.68 -4.24
N SER A 193 4.17 11.04 -5.37
CA SER A 193 3.04 11.39 -6.25
C SER A 193 2.45 10.18 -6.99
N TRP A 194 1.11 10.16 -7.15
CA TRP A 194 0.34 9.13 -7.85
C TRP A 194 -0.74 9.69 -8.74
N MET A 195 -1.23 8.82 -9.63
CA MET A 195 -2.65 8.80 -9.96
C MET A 195 -3.21 7.37 -10.00
N PRO A 196 -4.29 7.04 -9.24
CA PRO A 196 -5.07 5.84 -9.52
C PRO A 196 -5.91 6.10 -10.77
N LYS A 197 -5.93 5.17 -11.72
CA LYS A 197 -6.91 5.19 -12.82
C LYS A 197 -7.66 3.87 -12.85
N GLY A 198 -8.87 3.90 -12.29
CA GLY A 198 -9.98 2.99 -12.59
C GLY A 198 -11.03 3.78 -13.36
N ARG A 199 -11.84 3.11 -14.20
CA ARG A 199 -12.77 3.72 -15.16
C ARG A 199 -13.54 4.92 -14.58
N LEU A 200 -13.17 6.15 -14.98
CA LEU A 200 -14.00 7.33 -15.26
C LEU A 200 -13.11 8.57 -15.54
N HIS A 201 -13.54 9.39 -16.51
CA HIS A 201 -13.00 10.71 -16.81
C HIS A 201 -12.98 11.58 -15.55
N THR A 202 -11.80 11.84 -14.94
CA THR A 202 -11.41 13.10 -14.28
C THR A 202 -9.99 12.97 -13.73
N THR A 203 -9.16 13.98 -13.97
CA THR A 203 -7.81 14.12 -13.44
C THR A 203 -7.87 14.57 -11.98
N ILE A 204 -7.39 13.73 -11.04
CA ILE A 204 -7.15 14.15 -9.66
C ILE A 204 -5.64 14.17 -9.42
N ARG A 205 -5.10 15.35 -9.05
CA ARG A 205 -3.72 15.53 -8.60
C ARG A 205 -3.69 15.46 -7.07
N GLY A 206 -3.22 14.35 -6.51
CA GLY A 206 -2.96 14.21 -5.07
C GLY A 206 -1.47 14.18 -4.77
N LEU A 207 -0.97 15.12 -3.97
CA LEU A 207 0.34 15.05 -3.34
C LEU A 207 0.19 14.25 -2.04
N GLY A 208 0.82 13.07 -1.97
CA GLY A 208 0.71 12.20 -0.80
C GLY A 208 1.71 11.06 -0.84
N THR A 209 2.23 10.68 0.33
CA THR A 209 3.11 9.51 0.46
C THR A 209 2.28 8.24 0.35
N PHE A 210 2.60 7.34 -0.57
CA PHE A 210 1.81 6.13 -0.77
C PHE A 210 2.25 4.95 0.06
N LEU A 211 1.37 3.94 0.04
CA LEU A 211 1.69 2.61 0.47
C LEU A 211 1.17 1.53 -0.49
N LEU A 212 2.06 0.64 -0.90
CA LEU A 212 1.71 -0.72 -1.29
C LEU A 212 1.95 -1.63 -0.08
N LEU A 213 0.94 -2.34 0.39
CA LEU A 213 0.97 -3.04 1.67
C LEU A 213 1.53 -4.45 1.47
N ILE A 214 2.73 -4.82 1.94
CA ILE A 214 3.07 -6.26 1.99
C ILE A 214 2.31 -6.87 3.16
N VAL A 215 1.32 -7.70 2.84
CA VAL A 215 0.47 -8.40 3.78
C VAL A 215 0.81 -9.87 3.72
N LEU A 216 1.24 -10.41 4.85
CA LEU A 216 1.07 -11.82 5.15
C LEU A 216 0.44 -11.94 6.52
N VAL A 217 -0.88 -12.15 6.53
CA VAL A 217 -1.52 -13.01 7.52
C VAL A 217 -2.54 -13.83 6.74
N ARG A 218 -2.25 -15.12 6.56
CA ARG A 218 -3.28 -16.14 6.44
C ARG A 218 -3.29 -16.89 7.75
#